data_AF-A0A2G9UDZ5-F1
#
_entry.id   AF-A0A2G9UDZ5-F1
#
_cell.length_a   1.000
_cell.length_b   1.000
_cell.length_c   1.000
_cell.angle_alpha   90.00
_cell.angle_beta   90.00
_cell.angle_gamma   90.00
#
_symmetry.space_group_name_H-M   'P 1'
#
loop_
_entity.id
_entity.type
_entity.pdbx_description
1 polymer ?
#
loop_
_entity_poly.entity_id
_entity_poly.type
_entity_poly.pdbx_seq_one_letter_code
_entity_poly.pdbx_strand_id
1 'polypeptide(L)'
;MDMVRHFDLVDASQRVLAFDTLAQVAYKAEAKQNLQRLLGDQGIARVMEAFAAALSSGPVELRVRHLDAFATLFELGDNELLAQWFSYLGTPMPSVLLSLVQKPFPDLRLASLRTFASLLPHPFALQTFLGLSGFLDWLLDPSTEHEWEAGRLKGDIIRALINSNSPLIDAPLKLRLKAYFVAPKKDPEVEIML
;
A
#
# COMPACT_ATOMS: atom_id res chain seq x y z
N MET A 1 10.18 -7.87 -20.12
CA MET A 1 10.96 -7.16 -19.08
C MET A 1 11.62 -5.89 -19.60
N ASP A 2 12.02 -5.80 -20.87
CA ASP A 2 12.55 -4.54 -21.44
C ASP A 2 11.55 -3.37 -21.45
N MET A 3 10.25 -3.66 -21.51
CA MET A 3 9.19 -2.63 -21.47
C MET A 3 9.11 -1.91 -20.12
N VAL A 4 9.44 -2.58 -19.01
CA VAL A 4 9.49 -1.93 -17.67
C VAL A 4 10.70 -1.00 -17.57
N ARG A 5 11.79 -1.31 -18.29
CA ARG A 5 13.01 -0.49 -18.34
C ARG A 5 12.87 0.78 -19.18
N HIS A 6 11.89 0.81 -20.08
CA HIS A 6 11.56 1.95 -20.95
C HIS A 6 10.12 2.41 -20.69
N PHE A 7 9.65 2.31 -19.44
CA PHE A 7 8.25 2.58 -19.11
C PHE A 7 7.84 3.99 -19.53
N ASP A 8 8.78 4.92 -19.60
CA ASP A 8 8.63 6.31 -20.04
C ASP A 8 8.47 6.49 -21.56
N LEU A 9 8.85 5.49 -22.37
CA LEU A 9 8.79 5.53 -23.85
C LEU A 9 7.58 4.81 -24.44
N VAL A 10 6.86 4.02 -23.66
CA VAL A 10 5.68 3.26 -24.11
C VAL A 10 4.37 4.00 -23.76
N ASP A 11 3.29 3.72 -24.48
CA ASP A 11 2.00 4.36 -24.22
C ASP A 11 1.42 3.95 -22.84
N ALA A 12 0.44 4.71 -22.34
CA ALA A 12 -0.12 4.50 -21.01
C ALA A 12 -0.70 3.09 -20.80
N SER A 13 -1.27 2.47 -21.83
CA SER A 13 -1.87 1.13 -21.75
C SER A 13 -0.81 0.04 -21.64
N GLN A 14 0.31 0.21 -22.37
CA GLN A 14 1.45 -0.69 -22.32
C GLN A 14 2.18 -0.64 -20.96
N ARG A 15 2.24 0.53 -20.32
CA ARG A 15 2.78 0.69 -18.96
C ARG A 15 1.98 -0.13 -17.95
N VAL A 16 0.67 0.05 -17.94
CA VAL A 16 -0.24 -0.67 -17.04
C VAL A 16 -0.08 -2.19 -17.23
N LEU A 17 -0.12 -2.66 -18.47
CA LEU A 17 0.03 -4.08 -18.77
C LEU A 17 1.39 -4.63 -18.30
N ALA A 18 2.46 -3.85 -18.42
CA ALA A 18 3.79 -4.28 -17.98
C ALA A 18 3.85 -4.49 -16.46
N PHE A 19 3.28 -3.57 -15.67
CA PHE A 19 3.21 -3.70 -14.21
C PHE A 19 2.28 -4.83 -13.77
N ASP A 20 1.10 -4.96 -14.38
CA ASP A 20 0.17 -6.06 -14.10
C ASP A 20 0.81 -7.41 -14.38
N THR A 21 1.46 -7.55 -15.54
CA THR A 21 2.15 -8.79 -15.92
C THR A 21 3.28 -9.12 -14.96
N LEU A 22 4.09 -8.12 -14.59
CA LEU A 22 5.16 -8.29 -13.62
C LEU A 22 4.61 -8.76 -12.27
N ALA A 23 3.55 -8.12 -11.76
CA ALA A 23 2.93 -8.48 -10.50
C ALA A 23 2.43 -9.92 -10.50
N GLN A 24 1.78 -10.35 -11.59
CA GLN A 24 1.30 -11.72 -11.73
C GLN A 24 2.44 -12.74 -11.84
N VAL A 25 3.46 -12.47 -12.67
CA VAL A 25 4.63 -13.36 -12.81
C VAL A 25 5.39 -13.48 -11.50
N ALA A 26 5.48 -12.39 -10.73
CA ALA A 26 6.19 -12.34 -9.46
C ALA A 26 5.27 -12.54 -8.25
N TYR A 27 4.04 -13.05 -8.40
CA TYR A 27 3.09 -13.15 -7.28
C TYR A 27 3.61 -14.03 -6.14
N LYS A 28 4.15 -15.22 -6.45
CA LYS A 28 4.67 -16.17 -5.44
C LYS A 28 6.07 -15.80 -4.94
N ALA A 29 6.38 -16.19 -3.69
CA ALA A 29 7.69 -15.96 -3.08
C ALA A 29 8.86 -16.52 -3.91
N GLU A 30 8.76 -17.76 -4.37
CA GLU A 30 9.78 -18.41 -5.22
C GLU A 30 10.00 -17.66 -6.54
N ALA A 31 8.92 -17.13 -7.12
CA ALA A 31 8.98 -16.37 -8.36
C ALA A 31 9.73 -15.04 -8.16
N LYS A 32 9.54 -14.36 -7.01
CA LYS A 32 10.32 -13.17 -6.64
C LYS A 32 11.79 -13.49 -6.46
N GLN A 33 12.13 -14.61 -5.81
CA GLN A 33 13.52 -15.03 -5.67
C GLN A 33 14.17 -15.39 -7.01
N ASN A 34 13.42 -16.05 -7.91
CA ASN A 34 13.89 -16.33 -9.27
C ASN A 34 14.12 -15.02 -10.04
N LEU A 35 13.21 -14.05 -9.89
CA LEU A 35 13.34 -12.74 -10.51
C LEU A 35 14.55 -11.98 -9.97
N GLN A 36 14.76 -11.98 -8.65
CA GLN A 36 15.93 -11.42 -7.99
C GLN A 36 17.23 -12.03 -8.53
N ARG A 37 17.29 -13.36 -8.68
CA ARG A 37 18.45 -14.06 -9.24
C ARG A 37 18.69 -13.73 -10.71
N LEU A 38 17.63 -13.58 -11.50
CA LEU A 38 17.72 -13.27 -12.93
C LEU A 38 18.17 -11.82 -13.19
N LEU A 39 17.61 -10.88 -12.43
CA LEU A 39 17.78 -9.44 -12.69
C LEU A 39 18.88 -8.79 -11.84
N GLY A 40 19.22 -9.39 -10.70
CA GLY A 40 20.10 -8.82 -9.69
C GLY A 40 19.53 -7.55 -9.04
N ASP A 41 20.24 -7.03 -8.04
CA ASP A 41 19.82 -5.86 -7.26
C ASP A 41 19.55 -4.64 -8.15
N GLN A 42 20.43 -4.35 -9.11
CA GLN A 42 20.26 -3.21 -10.02
C GLN A 42 19.06 -3.37 -10.96
N GLY A 43 18.70 -4.61 -11.32
CA GLY A 43 17.55 -4.87 -12.15
C GLY A 43 16.25 -4.65 -11.38
N ILE A 44 16.20 -5.16 -10.14
CA ILE A 44 15.05 -4.96 -9.24
C ILE A 44 14.91 -3.50 -8.81
N ALA A 45 16.02 -2.83 -8.49
CA ALA A 45 16.01 -1.42 -8.11
C ALA A 45 15.34 -0.56 -9.19
N ARG A 46 15.71 -0.75 -10.47
CA ARG A 46 15.07 -0.05 -11.59
C ARG A 46 13.58 -0.33 -11.72
N VAL A 47 13.15 -1.56 -11.45
CA VAL A 47 11.72 -1.92 -11.47
C VAL A 47 10.96 -1.21 -10.35
N MET A 48 11.56 -1.16 -9.15
CA MET A 48 10.97 -0.46 -8.00
C MET A 48 10.96 1.06 -8.19
N GLU A 49 12.03 1.65 -8.72
CA GLU A 49 12.07 3.07 -9.10
C GLU A 49 10.98 3.41 -10.13
N ALA A 50 10.73 2.53 -11.10
CA ALA A 50 9.63 2.69 -12.05
C ALA A 50 8.25 2.65 -11.35
N PHE A 51 8.04 1.75 -10.38
CA PHE A 51 6.85 1.77 -9.53
C PHE A 51 6.73 3.09 -8.77
N ALA A 52 7.79 3.57 -8.11
CA ALA A 52 7.77 4.81 -7.36
C ALA A 52 7.36 6.00 -8.25
N ALA A 53 7.92 6.11 -9.46
CA ALA A 53 7.56 7.13 -10.42
C ALA A 53 6.09 7.01 -10.87
N ALA A 54 5.63 5.79 -11.16
CA ALA A 54 4.28 5.50 -11.63
C ALA A 54 3.19 5.74 -10.55
N LEU A 55 3.53 5.55 -9.27
CA LEU A 55 2.64 5.82 -8.13
C LEU A 55 2.60 7.32 -7.77
N SER A 56 3.70 8.02 -7.97
CA SER A 56 3.85 9.43 -7.60
C SER A 56 3.33 10.40 -8.66
N SER A 57 3.14 9.95 -9.90
CA SER A 57 2.80 10.80 -11.03
C SER A 57 1.73 10.21 -11.95
N GLY A 58 1.19 11.05 -12.83
CA GLY A 58 0.22 10.65 -13.85
C GLY A 58 -1.26 10.71 -13.41
N PRO A 59 -2.17 10.43 -14.36
CA PRO A 59 -3.61 10.40 -14.13
C PRO A 59 -4.01 9.47 -12.98
N VAL A 60 -5.12 9.80 -12.31
CA VAL A 60 -5.62 9.04 -11.15
C VAL A 60 -5.87 7.59 -11.53
N GLU A 61 -6.47 7.36 -12.70
CA GLU A 61 -6.86 6.06 -13.22
C GLU A 61 -5.64 5.15 -13.44
N LEU A 62 -4.53 5.71 -13.91
CA LEU A 62 -3.29 4.95 -14.04
C LEU A 62 -2.69 4.61 -12.67
N ARG A 63 -2.70 5.57 -11.74
CA ARG A 63 -2.19 5.34 -10.38
C ARG A 63 -2.98 4.26 -9.63
N VAL A 64 -4.30 4.20 -9.82
CA VAL A 64 -5.16 3.10 -9.34
C VAL A 64 -4.63 1.75 -9.82
N ARG A 65 -4.41 1.61 -11.14
CA ARG A 65 -3.89 0.37 -11.73
C ARG A 65 -2.51 -0.01 -11.21
N HIS A 66 -1.61 0.96 -11.10
CA HIS A 66 -0.27 0.72 -10.56
C HIS A 66 -0.31 0.31 -9.07
N LEU A 67 -1.21 0.89 -8.27
CA LEU A 67 -1.42 0.49 -6.87
C LEU A 67 -1.94 -0.94 -6.75
N ASP A 68 -2.88 -1.36 -7.59
CA ASP A 68 -3.39 -2.75 -7.58
C ASP A 68 -2.28 -3.76 -7.97
N ALA A 69 -1.48 -3.45 -8.99
CA ALA A 69 -0.31 -4.26 -9.36
C ALA A 69 0.72 -4.30 -8.23
N PHE A 70 0.98 -3.15 -7.59
CA PHE A 70 1.89 -3.05 -6.46
C PHE A 70 1.38 -3.84 -5.24
N ALA A 71 0.07 -3.77 -4.96
CA ALA A 71 -0.55 -4.53 -3.87
C ALA A 71 -0.36 -6.04 -4.09
N THR A 72 -0.65 -6.51 -5.31
CA THR A 72 -0.44 -7.91 -5.72
C THR A 72 1.02 -8.32 -5.60
N LEU A 73 1.94 -7.44 -6.03
CA LEU A 73 3.37 -7.71 -5.96
C LEU A 73 3.81 -7.91 -4.52
N PHE A 74 3.34 -7.12 -3.56
CA PHE A 74 3.78 -7.19 -2.17
C PHE A 74 2.97 -8.15 -1.29
N GLU A 75 1.94 -8.82 -1.81
CA GLU A 75 1.04 -9.67 -1.01
C GLU A 75 1.72 -10.91 -0.40
N LEU A 76 2.61 -11.56 -1.15
CA LEU A 76 3.29 -12.79 -0.73
C LEU A 76 4.79 -12.67 -0.95
N GLY A 77 5.60 -13.07 0.02
CA GLY A 77 7.04 -13.06 -0.14
C GLY A 77 7.78 -13.27 1.17
N ASP A 78 9.08 -13.50 1.04
CA ASP A 78 9.99 -13.42 2.17
C ASP A 78 10.13 -11.97 2.64
N ASN A 79 10.12 -11.76 3.97
CA ASN A 79 10.10 -10.41 4.54
C ASN A 79 11.39 -9.63 4.24
N GLU A 80 12.55 -10.29 4.19
CA GLU A 80 13.83 -9.61 3.93
C GLU A 80 13.89 -9.17 2.46
N LEU A 81 13.47 -10.05 1.55
CA LEU A 81 13.40 -9.74 0.13
C LEU A 81 12.42 -8.59 -0.15
N LEU A 82 11.21 -8.65 0.42
CA LEU A 82 10.21 -7.59 0.25
C LEU A 82 10.68 -6.27 0.89
N ALA A 83 11.34 -6.30 2.05
CA ALA A 83 11.93 -5.11 2.66
C ALA A 83 12.99 -4.49 1.74
N GLN A 84 13.86 -5.31 1.15
CA GLN A 84 14.86 -4.86 0.18
C GLN A 84 14.19 -4.20 -1.04
N TRP A 85 13.19 -4.85 -1.63
CA TRP A 85 12.47 -4.31 -2.79
C TRP A 85 11.77 -3.00 -2.45
N PHE A 86 11.10 -2.94 -1.31
CA PHE A 86 10.44 -1.71 -0.85
C PHE A 86 11.44 -0.58 -0.63
N SER A 87 12.65 -0.87 -0.16
CA SER A 87 13.70 0.15 0.07
C SER A 87 14.14 0.86 -1.22
N TYR A 88 14.07 0.17 -2.36
CA TYR A 88 14.38 0.76 -3.66
C TYR A 88 13.33 1.74 -4.19
N LEU A 89 12.13 1.79 -3.60
CA LEU A 89 11.14 2.82 -3.92
C LEU A 89 11.58 4.22 -3.44
N GLY A 90 12.53 4.26 -2.49
CA GLY A 90 13.06 5.48 -1.90
C GLY A 90 12.31 5.93 -0.64
N THR A 91 13.01 6.72 0.19
CA THR A 91 12.54 7.21 1.49
C THR A 91 11.18 7.93 1.47
N PRO A 92 10.78 8.68 0.43
CA PRO A 92 9.46 9.34 0.41
C PRO A 92 8.27 8.40 0.24
N MET A 93 8.48 7.15 -0.20
CA MET A 93 7.38 6.28 -0.63
C MET A 93 6.30 6.02 0.44
N PRO A 94 6.63 5.76 1.72
CA PRO A 94 5.61 5.62 2.77
C PRO A 94 4.68 6.84 2.88
N SER A 95 5.26 8.05 2.84
CA SER A 95 4.50 9.30 2.87
C SER A 95 3.64 9.48 1.63
N VAL A 96 4.14 9.07 0.45
CA VAL A 96 3.35 9.08 -0.79
C VAL A 96 2.16 8.15 -0.68
N LEU A 97 2.33 6.91 -0.21
CA LEU A 97 1.22 5.95 -0.03
C LEU A 97 0.15 6.47 0.95
N LEU A 98 0.58 7.07 2.08
CA LEU A 98 -0.34 7.72 3.02
C LEU A 98 -1.08 8.90 2.36
N SER A 99 -0.40 9.71 1.55
CA SER A 99 -1.05 10.82 0.85
C SER A 99 -2.06 10.36 -0.20
N LEU A 100 -1.84 9.20 -0.84
CA LEU A 100 -2.74 8.68 -1.87
C LEU A 100 -4.06 8.21 -1.28
N VAL A 101 -4.03 7.50 -0.14
CA VAL A 101 -5.25 7.02 0.51
C VAL A 101 -6.12 8.15 1.07
N GLN A 102 -5.51 9.29 1.42
CA GLN A 102 -6.22 10.45 1.96
C GLN A 102 -6.88 11.34 0.88
N LYS A 103 -6.61 11.11 -0.40
CA LYS A 103 -7.19 11.93 -1.48
C LYS A 103 -8.69 11.66 -1.65
N PRO A 104 -9.47 12.65 -2.14
CA PRO A 104 -10.91 12.51 -2.37
C PRO A 104 -11.23 11.81 -3.70
N PHE A 105 -10.58 10.68 -3.99
CA PHE A 105 -10.80 9.88 -5.19
C PHE A 105 -11.12 8.44 -4.76
N PRO A 106 -12.39 7.98 -4.86
CA PRO A 106 -12.83 6.70 -4.30
C PRO A 106 -12.00 5.51 -4.77
N ASP A 107 -11.76 5.39 -6.08
CA ASP A 107 -10.99 4.28 -6.65
C ASP A 107 -9.52 4.29 -6.20
N LEU A 108 -8.91 5.48 -6.12
CA LEU A 108 -7.53 5.65 -5.66
C LEU A 108 -7.38 5.28 -4.20
N ARG A 109 -8.33 5.71 -3.38
CA ARG A 109 -8.41 5.40 -1.95
C ARG A 109 -8.56 3.89 -1.72
N LEU A 110 -9.48 3.25 -2.44
CA LEU A 110 -9.70 1.82 -2.36
C LEU A 110 -8.46 1.02 -2.78
N ALA A 111 -7.82 1.40 -3.89
CA ALA A 111 -6.56 0.76 -4.32
C ALA A 111 -5.42 0.97 -3.31
N SER A 112 -5.33 2.16 -2.72
CA SER A 112 -4.34 2.45 -1.66
C SER A 112 -4.59 1.62 -0.40
N LEU A 113 -5.86 1.44 -0.01
CA LEU A 113 -6.23 0.55 1.10
C LEU A 113 -5.84 -0.90 0.80
N ARG A 114 -6.02 -1.39 -0.43
CA ARG A 114 -5.55 -2.73 -0.84
C ARG A 114 -4.03 -2.84 -0.74
N THR A 115 -3.29 -1.80 -1.11
CA THR A 115 -1.84 -1.72 -0.90
C THR A 115 -1.48 -1.81 0.59
N PHE A 116 -2.17 -1.10 1.48
CA PHE A 116 -1.94 -1.25 2.92
C PHE A 116 -2.28 -2.65 3.43
N ALA A 117 -3.37 -3.25 2.94
CA ALA A 117 -3.76 -4.60 3.30
C ALA A 117 -2.71 -5.65 2.89
N SER A 118 -2.01 -5.45 1.77
CA SER A 118 -0.94 -6.36 1.34
C SER A 118 0.39 -6.10 2.07
N LEU A 119 0.70 -4.84 2.42
CA LEU A 119 1.96 -4.48 3.07
C LEU A 119 1.97 -4.76 4.58
N LEU A 120 0.93 -4.36 5.32
CA LEU A 120 0.94 -4.35 6.79
C LEU A 120 1.07 -5.74 7.47
N PRO A 121 0.75 -6.87 6.83
CA PRO A 121 1.13 -8.19 7.34
C PRO A 121 2.65 -8.41 7.47
N HIS A 122 3.46 -7.66 6.72
CA HIS A 122 4.92 -7.78 6.75
C HIS A 122 5.54 -6.91 7.85
N PRO A 123 6.42 -7.45 8.73
CA PRO A 123 6.99 -6.70 9.84
C PRO A 123 7.73 -5.41 9.45
N PHE A 124 8.47 -5.42 8.33
CA PHE A 124 9.20 -4.24 7.87
C PHE A 124 8.24 -3.10 7.52
N ALA A 125 7.14 -3.40 6.84
CA ALA A 125 6.17 -2.42 6.41
C ALA A 125 5.36 -1.92 7.60
N LEU A 126 4.94 -2.83 8.48
CA LEU A 126 4.27 -2.47 9.72
C LEU A 126 5.10 -1.49 10.56
N GLN A 127 6.38 -1.79 10.76
CA GLN A 127 7.31 -0.90 11.47
C GLN A 127 7.43 0.47 10.78
N THR A 128 7.56 0.46 9.45
CA THR A 128 7.69 1.67 8.63
C THR A 128 6.47 2.59 8.80
N PHE A 129 5.26 2.05 8.69
CA PHE A 129 4.03 2.86 8.77
C PHE A 129 3.65 3.26 10.19
N LEU A 130 3.90 2.41 11.21
CA LEU A 130 3.70 2.83 12.60
C LEU A 130 4.66 3.96 13.02
N GLY A 131 5.85 4.02 12.42
CA GLY A 131 6.80 5.13 12.60
C GLY A 131 6.47 6.38 11.77
N LEU A 132 5.52 6.30 10.84
CA LEU A 132 5.15 7.41 9.97
C LEU A 132 4.17 8.36 10.67
N SER A 133 4.53 9.64 10.73
CA SER A 133 3.67 10.68 11.32
C SER A 133 2.31 10.72 10.62
N GLY A 134 1.24 10.80 11.41
CA GLY A 134 -0.15 10.87 10.93
C GLY A 134 -0.73 9.55 10.42
N PHE A 135 0.06 8.49 10.24
CA PHE A 135 -0.46 7.19 9.78
C PHE A 135 -1.46 6.61 10.77
N LEU A 136 -1.10 6.57 12.06
CA LEU A 136 -1.96 5.97 13.07
C LEU A 136 -3.21 6.81 13.34
N ASP A 137 -3.09 8.13 13.29
CA ASP A 137 -4.22 9.05 13.44
C ASP A 137 -5.21 8.86 12.28
N TRP A 138 -4.71 8.81 11.04
CA TRP A 138 -5.52 8.47 9.88
C TRP A 138 -6.16 7.09 10.03
N LEU A 139 -5.40 6.06 10.38
CA LEU A 139 -5.90 4.68 10.47
C LEU A 139 -7.01 4.55 11.52
N LEU A 140 -6.93 5.30 12.63
CA LEU A 140 -7.91 5.24 13.72
C LEU A 140 -9.06 6.22 13.56
N ASP A 141 -9.05 7.09 12.54
CA ASP A 141 -10.15 8.02 12.29
C ASP A 141 -11.25 7.36 11.43
N PRO A 142 -12.45 7.10 11.99
CA PRO A 142 -13.56 6.51 11.24
C PRO A 142 -14.23 7.48 10.28
N SER A 143 -14.01 8.79 10.41
CA SER A 143 -14.62 9.82 9.54
C SER A 143 -13.96 9.89 8.17
N THR A 144 -12.76 9.32 8.03
CA THR A 144 -11.99 9.37 6.79
C THR A 144 -12.56 8.49 5.68
N GLU A 145 -13.43 7.51 5.97
CA GLU A 145 -14.02 6.63 4.96
C GLU A 145 -15.53 6.88 4.81
N HIS A 146 -15.93 7.37 3.64
CA HIS A 146 -17.33 7.68 3.33
C HIS A 146 -18.01 6.56 2.55
N GLU A 147 -17.24 5.82 1.75
CA GLU A 147 -17.70 4.70 0.96
C GLU A 147 -17.72 3.42 1.80
N TRP A 148 -18.80 2.63 1.67
CA TRP A 148 -18.94 1.36 2.40
C TRP A 148 -17.74 0.43 2.17
N GLU A 149 -17.25 0.32 0.93
CA GLU A 149 -16.18 -0.64 0.59
C GLU A 149 -14.85 -0.24 1.23
N ALA A 150 -14.50 1.05 1.14
CA ALA A 150 -13.30 1.60 1.76
C ALA A 150 -13.36 1.45 3.30
N GLY A 151 -14.50 1.80 3.91
CA GLY A 151 -14.71 1.64 5.35
C GLY A 151 -14.62 0.18 5.81
N ARG A 152 -15.19 -0.75 5.03
CA ARG A 152 -15.07 -2.20 5.30
C ARG A 152 -13.61 -2.65 5.24
N LEU A 153 -12.90 -2.33 4.16
CA LEU A 153 -11.51 -2.77 3.96
C LEU A 153 -10.57 -2.20 5.02
N LYS A 154 -10.75 -0.92 5.40
CA LYS A 154 -10.03 -0.31 6.52
C LYS A 154 -10.31 -1.03 7.83
N GLY A 155 -11.57 -1.35 8.10
CA GLY A 155 -11.96 -2.17 9.25
C GLY A 155 -11.29 -3.54 9.24
N ASP A 156 -11.20 -4.20 8.09
CA ASP A 156 -10.53 -5.50 7.94
C ASP A 156 -9.03 -5.41 8.20
N ILE A 157 -8.35 -4.34 7.73
CA ILE A 157 -6.95 -4.05 8.07
C ILE A 157 -6.77 -3.93 9.59
N ILE A 158 -7.62 -3.15 10.26
CA ILE A 158 -7.55 -2.94 11.71
C ILE A 158 -7.77 -4.26 12.46
N ARG A 159 -8.74 -5.09 12.04
CA ARG A 159 -8.95 -6.43 12.60
C ARG A 159 -7.72 -7.33 12.43
N ALA A 160 -7.11 -7.31 11.25
CA ALA A 160 -5.89 -8.07 10.99
C ALA A 160 -4.75 -7.64 11.92
N LEU A 161 -4.57 -6.34 12.16
CA LEU A 161 -3.59 -5.82 13.11
C LEU A 161 -3.87 -6.25 14.56
N ILE A 162 -5.12 -6.19 15.01
CA ILE A 162 -5.53 -6.66 16.35
C ILE A 162 -5.21 -8.14 16.55
N ASN A 163 -5.50 -8.95 15.53
CA ASN A 163 -5.28 -10.40 15.55
C ASN A 163 -3.83 -10.80 15.26
N SER A 164 -2.97 -9.85 14.89
CA SER A 164 -1.57 -10.13 14.63
C SER A 164 -0.81 -10.48 15.93
N ASN A 165 0.17 -11.35 15.78
CA ASN A 165 1.14 -11.69 16.83
C ASN A 165 2.37 -10.77 16.81
N SER A 166 2.29 -9.63 16.09
CA SER A 166 3.40 -8.69 15.99
C SER A 166 3.65 -8.02 17.36
N PRO A 167 4.91 -7.97 17.85
CA PRO A 167 5.24 -7.23 19.06
C PRO A 167 5.08 -5.72 18.91
N LEU A 168 5.00 -5.22 17.67
CA LEU A 168 4.73 -3.81 17.37
C LEU A 168 3.28 -3.41 17.67
N ILE A 169 2.37 -4.39 17.74
CA ILE A 169 0.97 -4.19 18.13
C ILE A 169 0.82 -4.58 19.60
N ASP A 170 1.38 -3.75 20.48
CA ASP A 170 1.35 -3.93 21.92
C ASP A 170 -0.06 -3.79 22.53
N ALA A 171 -0.20 -4.07 23.82
CA ALA A 171 -1.50 -4.02 24.49
C ALA A 171 -2.17 -2.62 24.42
N PRO A 172 -1.45 -1.50 24.66
CA PRO A 172 -1.98 -0.16 24.45
C PRO A 172 -2.48 0.09 23.01
N LEU A 173 -1.69 -0.27 21.99
CA LEU A 173 -2.09 -0.07 20.60
C LEU A 173 -3.26 -0.98 20.21
N LYS A 174 -3.30 -2.23 20.68
CA LYS A 174 -4.46 -3.13 20.51
C LYS A 174 -5.74 -2.54 21.08
N LEU A 175 -5.67 -1.87 22.22
CA LEU A 175 -6.83 -1.22 22.82
C LEU A 175 -7.33 -0.04 21.95
N ARG A 176 -6.42 0.79 21.43
CA ARG A 176 -6.74 1.88 20.51
C ARG A 176 -7.37 1.37 19.21
N LEU A 177 -6.82 0.32 18.61
CA LEU A 177 -7.36 -0.33 17.42
C LEU A 177 -8.77 -0.91 17.68
N LYS A 178 -9.02 -1.50 18.85
CA LYS A 178 -10.36 -1.99 19.22
C LYS A 178 -11.37 -0.85 19.37
N ALA A 179 -10.94 0.29 19.91
CA ALA A 179 -11.80 1.46 20.11
C ALA A 179 -12.37 2.02 18.79
N TYR A 180 -11.67 1.81 17.65
CA TYR A 180 -12.15 2.16 16.32
C TYR A 180 -13.57 1.62 16.01
N PHE A 181 -13.90 0.41 16.48
CA PHE A 181 -15.20 -0.23 16.22
C PHE A 181 -16.31 0.18 17.18
N VAL A 182 -15.99 0.92 18.25
CA VAL A 182 -16.93 1.34 19.29
C VAL A 182 -17.17 2.84 19.24
N ALA A 183 -16.22 3.60 18.68
CA ALA A 183 -16.34 5.05 18.52
C ALA A 183 -17.58 5.40 17.68
N PRO A 184 -18.44 6.32 18.14
CA PRO A 184 -19.52 6.83 17.32
C PRO A 184 -18.92 7.46 16.06
N LYS A 185 -19.50 7.15 14.88
CA LYS A 185 -19.14 7.88 13.65
C LYS A 185 -19.46 9.35 13.91
N LYS A 186 -18.46 10.22 13.80
CA LYS A 186 -18.71 11.67 13.82
C LYS A 186 -19.61 11.99 12.63
N ASP A 187 -20.79 12.52 12.93
CA ASP A 187 -21.74 12.95 11.92
C ASP A 187 -21.37 14.39 11.50
N PRO A 188 -20.87 14.61 10.28
CA PRO A 188 -20.42 15.92 9.84
C PRO A 188 -21.56 16.95 9.80
N GLU A 189 -22.83 16.53 9.73
CA GLU A 189 -23.98 17.46 9.77
C GLU A 189 -24.17 18.11 11.14
N VAL A 190 -23.72 17.49 12.23
CA VAL A 190 -23.90 17.98 13.61
C VAL A 190 -22.81 18.99 14.00
N GLU A 191 -21.58 18.88 13.45
CA GLU A 191 -20.48 19.81 13.75
C GLU A 191 -20.65 21.19 13.07
N ILE A 192 -21.51 21.34 12.06
CA ILE A 192 -21.79 22.63 11.39
C ILE A 192 -22.93 23.40 12.10
N MET A 193 -23.63 22.75 13.04
CA MET A 193 -24.74 23.33 13.81
C MET A 193 -24.36 23.75 15.24
N LEU A 194 -23.07 23.73 15.58
CA LEU A 194 -22.49 24.18 16.85
C LEU A 194 -21.45 25.27 16.62
#